data_AF-A0A357FT61-F1
#
_entry.id   AF-A0A357FT61-F1
#
_cell.length_a   1.000
_cell.length_b   1.000
_cell.length_c   1.000
_cell.angle_alpha   90.00
_cell.angle_beta   90.00
_cell.angle_gamma   90.00
#
_symmetry.space_group_name_H-M   'P 1'
#
loop_
_entity.id
_entity.type
_entity.pdbx_description
1 polymer ?
#
loop_
_entity_poly.entity_id
_entity_poly.type
_entity_poly.pdbx_seq_one_letter_code
_entity_poly.pdbx_strand_id
1 'polypeptide(L)' 'MQLLSYGITNQGKVRNANEDAFLIDEAHQVFAVADGLGGLPGGAEASQRIIKLLQQTYRQVDAEEESADLGELILGI' A
#
# COMPACT_ATOMS: atom_id res chain seq x y z
N MET A 1 12.84 13.81 -10.82
CA MET A 1 11.50 14.05 -11.38
C MET A 1 10.59 14.51 -10.24
N GLN A 2 9.82 15.60 -10.39
CA GLN A 2 8.88 16.04 -9.35
C GLN A 2 7.51 15.42 -9.62
N LEU A 3 7.01 14.60 -8.69
CA LEU A 3 5.66 14.03 -8.69
C LEU A 3 4.82 14.71 -7.61
N LEU A 4 3.57 15.04 -7.94
CA LEU A 4 2.55 15.45 -6.97
C LEU A 4 1.53 14.32 -6.88
N SER A 5 1.22 13.89 -5.66
CA SER A 5 0.37 12.72 -5.43
C SER A 5 -0.68 12.98 -4.36
N TYR A 6 -1.86 12.37 -4.53
CA TYR A 6 -2.98 12.50 -3.60
C TYR A 6 -3.77 11.19 -3.56
N GLY A 7 -4.29 10.84 -2.39
CA GLY A 7 -5.02 9.60 -2.16
C GLY A 7 -6.30 9.85 -1.37
N ILE A 8 -7.39 9.24 -1.81
CA ILE A 8 -8.68 9.25 -1.14
C ILE A 8 -9.37 7.91 -1.38
N THR A 9 -10.06 7.39 -0.36
CA THR A 9 -10.91 6.20 -0.49
C THR A 9 -12.24 6.43 0.21
N ASN A 10 -13.27 5.71 -0.23
CA ASN A 10 -14.63 5.81 0.29
C ASN A 10 -15.32 4.45 0.26
N GLN A 11 -16.03 4.10 1.33
CA GLN A 11 -16.81 2.85 1.44
C GLN A 11 -17.90 2.69 0.36
N GLY A 12 -18.37 3.78 -0.23
CA GLY A 12 -19.52 3.80 -1.11
C GLY A 12 -20.84 3.67 -0.35
N LYS A 13 -21.90 3.30 -1.07
CA LYS A 13 -23.29 3.34 -0.55
C LYS A 13 -23.86 1.98 -0.13
N VAL A 14 -23.16 0.88 -0.43
CA VAL A 14 -23.72 -0.49 -0.32
C VAL A 14 -22.99 -1.32 0.71
N ARG A 15 -21.65 -1.23 0.76
CA ARG A 15 -20.85 -2.02 1.71
C ARG A 15 -21.00 -1.46 3.12
N ASN A 16 -20.78 -2.31 4.12
CA ASN A 16 -20.82 -1.93 5.54
C ASN A 16 -19.46 -1.50 6.10
N ALA A 17 -18.38 -1.77 5.38
CA ALA A 17 -17.03 -1.36 5.70
C ALA A 17 -16.25 -1.08 4.42
N ASN A 18 -15.27 -0.18 4.51
CA ASN A 18 -14.29 0.04 3.45
C ASN A 18 -13.14 -0.95 3.63
N GLU A 19 -12.89 -1.76 2.60
CA GLU A 19 -11.82 -2.76 2.59
C GLU A 19 -10.61 -2.30 1.76
N ASP A 20 -10.66 -1.08 1.25
CA ASP A 20 -9.54 -0.44 0.54
C ASP A 20 -8.48 0.10 1.51
N ALA A 21 -7.22 0.02 1.10
CA ALA A 21 -6.10 0.73 1.70
C ALA A 21 -5.16 1.26 0.62
N PHE A 22 -4.43 2.33 0.89
CA PHE A 22 -3.44 2.87 -0.04
C PHE A 22 -2.18 3.38 0.67
N LEU A 23 -1.07 3.45 -0.07
CA LEU A 23 0.20 4.05 0.32
C LEU A 23 0.57 5.14 -0.68
N ILE A 24 1.01 6.26 -0.15
CA ILE A 24 1.69 7.32 -0.89
C ILE A 24 3.01 7.56 -0.17
N ASP A 25 4.11 7.24 -0.84
CA ASP A 25 5.46 7.50 -0.37
C ASP A 25 6.21 8.32 -1.43
N GLU A 26 6.16 9.64 -1.29
CA GLU A 26 6.76 10.57 -2.24
C GLU A 26 8.29 10.53 -2.21
N ALA A 27 8.90 10.11 -1.08
CA ALA A 27 10.34 10.02 -0.94
C ALA A 27 10.89 8.90 -1.83
N HIS A 28 10.28 7.73 -1.78
CA HIS A 28 10.67 6.56 -2.59
C HIS A 28 9.99 6.54 -3.97
N GLN A 29 9.13 7.53 -4.26
CA GLN A 29 8.28 7.58 -5.45
C GLN A 29 7.40 6.33 -5.63
N VAL A 30 6.92 5.78 -4.52
CA VAL A 30 6.12 4.55 -4.46
C VAL A 30 4.67 4.88 -4.15
N PHE A 31 3.77 4.27 -4.91
CA PHE A 31 2.33 4.40 -4.73
C PHE A 31 1.69 3.02 -4.82
N ALA A 32 0.80 2.70 -3.89
CA ALA A 32 0.11 1.40 -3.88
C ALA A 32 -1.34 1.54 -3.45
N VAL A 33 -2.18 0.66 -3.99
CA VAL A 33 -3.58 0.49 -3.61
C VAL A 33 -3.82 -1.00 -3.40
N ALA A 34 -4.54 -1.34 -2.33
CA ALA A 34 -4.91 -2.70 -1.99
C ALA A 34 -6.42 -2.76 -1.75
N ASP A 35 -7.12 -3.61 -2.51
CA ASP A 35 -8.56 -3.90 -2.38
C ASP A 35 -8.71 -5.23 -1.62
N GLY A 36 -9.37 -5.18 -0.46
CA GLY A 36 -9.66 -6.36 0.34
C GLY A 36 -10.83 -7.15 -0.23
N LEU A 37 -10.67 -8.49 -0.31
CA LEU A 37 -11.74 -9.36 -0.80
C LEU A 37 -12.97 -9.34 0.12
N GLY A 38 -14.04 -8.69 -0.33
CA GLY A 38 -15.31 -8.67 0.39
C GLY A 38 -16.05 -10.02 0.37
N GLY A 39 -16.83 -10.27 1.43
CA GLY A 39 -17.62 -11.49 1.61
C GLY A 39 -16.96 -12.56 2.48
N LEU A 40 -15.68 -12.39 2.83
CA LEU A 40 -14.97 -13.14 3.85
C LEU A 40 -14.55 -12.20 5.00
N PRO A 41 -14.47 -12.68 6.26
CA PRO A 41 -13.88 -11.89 7.33
C PRO A 41 -12.42 -11.55 7.01
N GLY A 42 -11.97 -10.33 7.31
CA GLY A 42 -10.57 -9.97 7.23
C GLY A 42 -10.13 -9.17 6.00
N GLY A 43 -11.05 -8.79 5.10
CA GLY A 43 -10.70 -8.05 3.87
C GLY A 43 -9.94 -6.75 4.15
N ALA A 44 -10.46 -5.94 5.07
CA ALA A 44 -9.82 -4.70 5.50
C ALA A 44 -8.48 -4.95 6.23
N GLU A 45 -8.39 -5.97 7.06
CA GLU A 45 -7.17 -6.34 7.76
C GLU A 45 -6.08 -6.78 6.78
N ALA A 46 -6.45 -7.53 5.75
CA ALA A 46 -5.53 -7.99 4.71
C ALA A 46 -4.98 -6.81 3.89
N SER A 47 -5.84 -5.92 3.38
CA SER A 47 -5.41 -4.76 2.59
C SER A 47 -4.54 -3.81 3.42
N GLN A 48 -4.93 -3.53 4.67
CA GLN A 48 -4.11 -2.73 5.59
C GLN A 48 -2.77 -3.39 5.90
N ARG A 49 -2.72 -4.72 6.04
CA ARG A 49 -1.47 -5.44 6.32
C ARG A 49 -0.51 -5.34 5.15
N ILE A 50 -0.99 -5.48 3.91
CA ILE A 50 -0.16 -5.31 2.71
C ILE A 50 0.44 -3.89 2.67
N ILE A 51 -0.37 -2.86 2.87
CA ILE A 51 0.11 -1.48 2.89
C ILE A 51 1.14 -1.23 4.00
N LYS A 52 0.91 -1.76 5.19
CA LYS A 52 1.88 -1.66 6.30
C LYS A 52 3.20 -2.34 5.96
N LEU A 53 3.17 -3.53 5.36
CA LEU A 53 4.38 -4.24 4.94
C LEU A 53 5.16 -3.42 3.91
N LEU A 54 4.50 -2.93 2.86
CA LEU A 54 5.14 -2.06 1.85
C LEU A 54 5.77 -0.83 2.51
N GLN A 55 5.07 -0.17 3.43
CA GLN A 55 5.61 0.99 4.14
C GLN A 55 6.83 0.63 5.01
N GLN A 56 6.85 -0.54 5.64
CA GLN A 56 7.98 -0.99 6.46
C GLN A 56 9.19 -1.37 5.60
N THR A 57 8.93 -2.02 4.47
CA THR A 57 9.92 -2.37 3.46
C THR A 57 10.67 -1.13 2.98
N TYR A 58 9.96 -0.13 2.46
CA TYR A 58 10.61 1.04 1.87
C TYR A 58 11.33 1.91 2.90
N ARG A 59 10.96 1.88 4.20
CA ARG A 59 11.76 2.53 5.25
C ARG A 59 13.18 1.98 5.39
N GLN A 60 13.42 0.75 4.94
CA GLN A 60 14.73 0.09 5.02
C GLN A 60 15.55 0.25 3.75
N VAL A 61 14.97 0.87 2.71
CA VAL A 61 15.60 1.10 1.42
C VAL A 61 16.02 2.56 1.35
N ASP A 62 17.19 2.83 0.77
CA ASP A 62 17.57 4.21 0.50
C ASP A 62 16.72 4.75 -0.65
N ALA A 63 16.10 5.91 -0.47
CA ALA A 63 15.24 6.54 -1.49
C ALA A 63 16.01 6.90 -2.77
N GLU A 64 17.35 6.98 -2.69
CA GLU A 64 18.22 7.25 -3.83
C GLU A 64 18.65 5.98 -4.58
N GLU A 65 18.36 4.77 -4.07
CA GLU A 65 18.64 3.52 -4.81
C GLU A 65 17.61 3.30 -5.94
N GLU A 66 18.12 3.20 -7.17
CA GLU A 66 17.34 3.32 -8.42
C GLU A 66 16.45 2.09 -8.73
N SER A 67 16.64 0.95 -8.07
CA SER A 67 15.87 -0.26 -8.36
C SER A 67 15.71 -1.19 -7.16
N ALA A 68 14.81 -0.86 -6.26
CA ALA A 68 14.39 -1.77 -5.21
C ALA A 68 13.44 -2.83 -5.81
N ASP A 69 13.88 -4.10 -5.87
CA ASP A 69 13.02 -5.21 -6.32
C ASP A 69 11.97 -5.53 -5.25
N LEU A 70 10.72 -5.15 -5.53
CA LEU A 70 9.57 -5.42 -4.67
C LEU A 70 9.41 -6.90 -4.30
N GLY A 71 9.75 -7.82 -5.21
CA GLY A 71 9.68 -9.25 -4.98
C GLY A 71 10.69 -9.72 -3.95
N GLU A 72 11.95 -9.28 -4.05
CA GLU A 72 12.98 -9.60 -3.05
C GLU A 72 12.66 -8.98 -1.70
N LEU A 73 12.21 -7.72 -1.73
CA LEU A 73 11.90 -6.93 -0.55
C LEU A 73 10.73 -7.47 0.29
N ILE A 74 9.68 -8.00 -0.36
CA ILE A 74 8.50 -8.52 0.32
C ILE A 74 8.76 -9.93 0.89
N LEU A 75 9.63 -10.72 0.26
CA LEU A 75 9.99 -12.07 0.71
C LEU A 75 11.04 -12.08 1.83
N GLY A 76 11.74 -10.97 2.07
CA GLY A 76 12.77 -10.84 3.11
C GLY A 76 12.27 -10.45 4.50
N ILE A 77 10.96 -10.25 4.69
CA ILE A 77 10.29 -9.80 5.94
C ILE A 77 9.58 -10.97 6.62
#